data_AF-A0A0C2MEY0-F1
#
_entry.id   AF-A0A0C2MEY0-F1
#
_cell.length_a   1.000
_cell.length_b   1.000
_cell.length_c   1.000
_cell.angle_alpha   90.00
_cell.angle_beta   90.00
_cell.angle_gamma   90.00
#
_symmetry.space_group_name_H-M   'P 1'
#
loop_
_entity.id
_entity.type
_entity.pdbx_description
1 polymer ?
#
loop_
_entity_poly.entity_id
_entity_poly.type
_entity_poly.pdbx_seq_one_letter_code
_entity_poly.pdbx_strand_id
1 'polypeptide(L)'
;MLVWASHGLLSQNELTFNECQNVLIELFAGPYNPTYEERPETNSILVRLYNSHVLRIVEDCIEAILTRRNISFIKGCGRVLHMMKNVELYGIEPILNTNKKLLSQILEIYSDEIRSNKKINRTIIKMLNASSEESAMDFAVAINYKLYSSR
;
A
#
# COMPACT_ATOMS: atom_id res chain seq x y z
N MET A 1 -15.32 -7.13 5.50
CA MET A 1 -14.06 -7.41 6.23
C MET A 1 -12.88 -6.64 5.60
N LEU A 2 -12.52 -6.89 4.32
CA LEU A 2 -11.42 -6.18 3.65
C LEU A 2 -11.59 -4.66 3.54
N VAL A 3 -12.81 -4.18 3.28
CA VAL A 3 -13.12 -2.74 3.30
C VAL A 3 -12.81 -2.12 4.67
N TRP A 4 -13.08 -2.86 5.75
CA TRP A 4 -12.84 -2.38 7.11
C TRP A 4 -11.35 -2.43 7.48
N ALA A 5 -10.64 -3.46 7.03
CA ALA A 5 -9.19 -3.55 7.19
C ALA A 5 -8.46 -2.44 6.41
N SER A 6 -8.87 -2.18 5.16
CA SER A 6 -8.35 -1.06 4.37
C SER A 6 -8.60 0.27 5.06
N HIS A 7 -9.84 0.52 5.49
CA HIS A 7 -10.17 1.76 6.19
C HIS A 7 -9.49 1.87 7.57
N GLY A 8 -9.17 0.74 8.21
CA GLY A 8 -8.40 0.70 9.44
C GLY A 8 -6.98 1.26 9.29
N LEU A 9 -6.43 1.30 8.08
CA LEU A 9 -5.19 2.04 7.78
C LEU A 9 -5.34 3.55 7.99
N LEU A 10 -6.57 4.06 7.97
CA LEU A 10 -6.94 5.43 8.31
C LEU A 10 -7.36 5.60 9.79
N SER A 11 -7.22 4.59 10.65
CA SER A 11 -7.49 4.72 12.08
C SER A 11 -6.42 5.53 12.81
N GLN A 12 -6.81 6.47 13.67
CA GLN A 12 -5.90 7.22 14.55
C GLN A 12 -5.40 6.37 15.73
N ASN A 13 -6.06 5.25 16.00
CA ASN A 13 -5.67 4.30 17.02
C ASN A 13 -4.58 3.37 16.47
N GLU A 14 -3.39 3.39 17.09
CA GLU A 14 -2.24 2.59 16.65
C GLU A 14 -2.49 1.08 16.72
N LEU A 15 -3.23 0.60 17.73
CA LEU A 15 -3.57 -0.83 17.83
C LEU A 15 -4.45 -1.25 16.65
N THR A 16 -5.51 -0.49 16.38
CA THR A 16 -6.41 -0.77 15.24
C THR A 16 -5.67 -0.73 13.90
N PHE A 17 -4.79 0.25 13.72
CA PHE A 17 -3.97 0.33 12.52
C PHE A 17 -3.07 -0.90 12.37
N ASN A 18 -2.34 -1.27 13.43
CA ASN A 18 -1.41 -2.40 13.41
C ASN A 18 -2.14 -3.72 13.13
N GLU A 19 -3.30 -3.95 13.76
CA GLU A 19 -4.13 -5.12 13.50
C GLU A 19 -4.57 -5.18 12.04
N CYS A 20 -5.08 -4.06 11.50
CA CYS A 20 -5.53 -4.00 10.11
C CYS A 20 -4.38 -4.19 9.12
N GLN A 21 -3.22 -3.58 9.40
CA GLN A 21 -2.00 -3.77 8.63
C GLN A 21 -1.58 -5.24 8.62
N ASN A 22 -1.53 -5.88 9.78
CA ASN A 22 -1.11 -7.28 9.91
C ASN A 22 -2.08 -8.21 9.16
N VAL A 23 -3.38 -7.99 9.27
CA VAL A 23 -4.39 -8.76 8.52
C VAL A 23 -4.17 -8.64 7.02
N LEU A 24 -3.90 -7.44 6.49
CA LEU A 24 -3.64 -7.25 5.06
C LEU A 24 -2.34 -7.95 4.63
N ILE A 25 -1.29 -7.86 5.44
CA ILE A 25 -0.01 -8.52 5.15
C ILE A 25 -0.18 -10.04 5.16
N GLU A 26 -0.77 -10.62 6.20
CA GLU A 26 -0.97 -12.07 6.31
C GLU A 26 -1.86 -12.61 5.19
N LEU A 27 -2.92 -11.88 4.85
CA LEU A 27 -3.86 -12.31 3.81
C LEU A 27 -3.20 -12.37 2.42
N PHE A 28 -2.37 -11.39 2.07
CA PHE A 28 -1.85 -11.24 0.70
C PHE A 28 -0.39 -11.67 0.53
N ALA A 29 0.41 -11.70 1.60
CA ALA A 29 1.70 -12.40 1.59
C ALA A 29 1.51 -13.92 1.63
N GLY A 30 0.33 -14.37 2.07
CA GLY A 30 -0.07 -15.77 2.13
C GLY A 30 0.79 -16.62 3.06
N PRO A 31 0.38 -17.87 3.33
CA PRO A 31 1.27 -18.87 3.85
C PRO A 31 2.05 -19.44 2.66
N TYR A 32 3.07 -18.74 2.15
CA TYR A 32 4.10 -19.40 1.33
C TYR A 32 4.98 -20.26 2.24
N ASN A 33 4.33 -21.25 2.86
CA ASN A 33 4.99 -22.34 3.52
C ASN A 33 5.02 -23.46 2.48
N PRO A 34 6.19 -23.80 1.90
CA PRO A 34 6.30 -24.82 0.85
C PRO A 34 5.85 -26.23 1.29
N THR A 35 5.44 -26.38 2.55
CA THR A 35 4.92 -27.58 3.18
C THR A 35 3.39 -27.72 3.10
N TYR A 36 2.64 -26.67 2.76
CA TYR A 36 1.19 -26.76 2.57
C TYR A 36 0.88 -26.91 1.08
N GLU A 37 0.18 -27.98 0.71
CA GLU A 37 -0.33 -28.17 -0.65
C GLU A 37 -1.17 -26.95 -1.05
N GLU A 38 -0.74 -26.23 -2.09
CA GLU A 38 -1.48 -25.13 -2.68
C GLU A 38 -2.89 -25.62 -3.06
N ARG A 39 -3.93 -25.07 -2.42
CA ARG A 39 -5.32 -25.32 -2.80
C ARG A 39 -5.72 -24.31 -3.87
N PRO A 40 -6.00 -24.74 -5.12
CA PRO A 40 -6.31 -23.84 -6.22
C PRO A 40 -7.51 -22.92 -5.93
N GLU A 41 -8.48 -23.40 -5.15
CA GLU A 41 -9.66 -22.62 -4.76
C GLU A 41 -9.31 -21.44 -3.86
N THR A 42 -8.35 -21.60 -2.94
CA THR A 42 -7.88 -20.53 -2.06
C THR A 42 -7.18 -19.45 -2.87
N ASN A 43 -6.34 -19.83 -3.84
CA ASN A 43 -5.64 -18.85 -4.67
C ASN A 43 -6.62 -18.03 -5.53
N SER A 44 -7.62 -18.67 -6.13
CA SER A 44 -8.68 -17.98 -6.89
C SER A 44 -9.43 -16.95 -6.04
N ILE A 45 -9.73 -17.28 -4.78
CA ILE A 45 -10.35 -16.35 -3.84
C ILE A 45 -9.42 -15.17 -3.55
N LEU A 46 -8.14 -15.41 -3.25
CA LEU A 46 -7.17 -14.36 -2.95
C LEU A 46 -6.97 -13.41 -4.13
N VAL A 47 -6.84 -13.93 -5.35
CA VAL A 47 -6.74 -13.14 -6.58
C VAL A 47 -7.98 -12.24 -6.75
N ARG A 48 -9.18 -12.78 -6.54
CA ARG A 48 -10.43 -11.99 -6.62
C ARG A 48 -10.49 -10.90 -5.55
N LEU A 49 -10.06 -11.21 -4.33
CA LEU A 49 -10.01 -10.25 -3.23
C LEU A 49 -9.00 -9.13 -3.52
N TYR A 50 -7.80 -9.47 -3.98
CA TYR A 50 -6.79 -8.50 -4.39
C TYR A 50 -7.33 -7.59 -5.48
N ASN A 51 -7.86 -8.18 -6.57
CA ASN A 51 -8.37 -7.41 -7.71
C ASN A 51 -9.50 -6.45 -7.33
N SER A 52 -10.33 -6.83 -6.35
CA SER A 52 -11.46 -6.00 -5.90
C SER A 52 -11.08 -4.90 -4.92
N HIS A 53 -9.94 -5.01 -4.22
CA HIS A 53 -9.62 -4.15 -3.07
C HIS A 53 -8.27 -3.44 -3.15
N VAL A 54 -7.35 -3.88 -4.01
CA VAL A 54 -5.98 -3.31 -4.09
C VAL A 54 -5.99 -1.80 -4.29
N LEU A 55 -6.89 -1.30 -5.13
CA LEU A 55 -7.06 0.13 -5.37
C LEU A 55 -7.33 0.91 -4.10
N ARG A 56 -8.33 0.46 -3.35
CA ARG A 56 -8.76 1.11 -2.11
C ARG A 56 -7.66 1.06 -1.05
N ILE A 57 -6.94 -0.06 -0.96
CA ILE A 57 -5.82 -0.23 -0.04
C ILE A 57 -4.70 0.76 -0.40
N VAL A 58 -4.37 0.90 -1.68
CA VAL A 58 -3.35 1.85 -2.15
C VAL A 58 -3.77 3.29 -1.86
N GLU A 59 -5.03 3.64 -2.10
CA GLU A 59 -5.60 4.97 -1.79
C GLU A 59 -5.50 5.27 -0.29
N ASP A 60 -6.02 4.38 0.57
CA ASP A 60 -6.01 4.56 2.02
C ASP A 60 -4.56 4.68 2.56
N CYS A 61 -3.61 3.91 2.00
CA CYS A 61 -2.18 4.03 2.32
C CYS A 61 -1.59 5.39 1.90
N ILE A 62 -1.88 5.85 0.67
CA ILE A 62 -1.38 7.14 0.18
C ILE A 62 -1.96 8.27 1.02
N GLU A 63 -3.25 8.25 1.30
CA GLU A 63 -3.91 9.23 2.16
C GLU A 63 -3.27 9.27 3.56
N ALA A 64 -3.04 8.11 4.18
CA ALA A 64 -2.35 8.03 5.47
C ALA A 64 -0.94 8.64 5.41
N ILE A 65 -0.16 8.39 4.35
CA ILE A 65 1.19 8.96 4.17
C ILE A 65 1.15 10.48 4.02
N LEU A 66 0.16 11.02 3.30
CA LEU A 66 0.03 12.44 3.04
C LEU A 66 -0.50 13.22 4.26
N THR A 67 -1.42 12.63 5.02
CA THR A 67 -2.17 13.35 6.07
C THR A 67 -1.60 13.15 7.47
N ARG A 68 -0.92 12.05 7.76
CA ARG A 68 -0.42 11.73 9.11
C ARG A 68 0.95 12.33 9.35
N ARG A 69 1.36 12.42 10.63
CA ARG A 69 2.71 12.85 11.03
C ARG A 69 3.50 11.78 11.77
N ASN A 70 2.82 10.77 12.29
CA ASN A 70 3.48 9.71 13.03
C ASN A 70 4.13 8.73 12.05
N ILE A 71 5.45 8.62 12.17
CA ILE A 71 6.34 7.84 11.31
C ILE A 71 5.99 6.35 11.30
N SER A 72 5.48 5.79 12.42
CA SER A 72 5.07 4.39 12.52
C SER A 72 4.00 4.04 11.48
N PHE A 73 2.92 4.83 11.41
CA PHE A 73 1.85 4.66 10.43
C PHE A 73 2.34 4.82 8.99
N ILE A 74 3.22 5.79 8.76
CA ILE A 74 3.79 6.09 7.44
C ILE A 74 4.62 4.91 6.94
N LYS A 75 5.50 4.37 7.80
CA LYS A 75 6.29 3.16 7.50
C LYS A 75 5.38 1.95 7.26
N GLY A 76 4.36 1.78 8.09
CA GLY A 76 3.37 0.71 7.93
C GLY A 76 2.68 0.75 6.56
N CYS A 77 2.27 1.94 6.11
CA CYS A 77 1.70 2.11 4.77
C CYS A 77 2.71 1.83 3.65
N GLY A 78 3.97 2.28 3.80
CA GLY A 78 5.03 1.95 2.84
C GLY A 78 5.24 0.43 2.68
N ARG A 79 5.17 -0.31 3.80
CA ARG A 79 5.23 -1.77 3.81
C ARG A 79 4.05 -2.43 3.09
N VAL A 80 2.82 -2.00 3.37
CA VAL A 80 1.62 -2.53 2.68
C VAL A 80 1.69 -2.27 1.18
N LEU A 81 2.09 -1.06 0.77
CA LEU A 81 2.23 -0.70 -0.65
C LEU A 81 3.26 -1.56 -1.37
N HIS A 82 4.42 -1.81 -0.74
CA HIS A 82 5.43 -2.70 -1.31
C HIS A 82 4.91 -4.13 -1.49
N MET A 83 4.18 -4.66 -0.49
CA MET A 83 3.59 -5.99 -0.58
C MET A 83 2.53 -6.08 -1.68
N MET A 84 1.63 -5.10 -1.77
CA MET A 84 0.58 -5.04 -2.80
C MET A 84 1.16 -5.00 -4.21
N LYS A 85 2.33 -4.36 -4.38
CA LYS A 85 3.06 -4.31 -5.65
C LYS A 85 3.66 -5.66 -6.01
N ASN A 86 4.26 -6.34 -5.03
CA ASN A 86 4.99 -7.59 -5.23
C ASN A 86 4.13 -8.82 -4.91
N VAL A 87 2.81 -8.71 -5.06
CA VAL A 87 1.89 -9.81 -4.77
C VAL A 87 2.10 -11.01 -5.72
N GLU A 88 2.80 -10.79 -6.84
CA GLU A 88 3.27 -11.84 -7.76
C GLU A 88 4.21 -12.84 -7.12
N LEU A 89 5.02 -12.41 -6.14
CA LEU A 89 5.87 -13.30 -5.35
C LEU A 89 5.04 -14.30 -4.53
N TYR A 90 3.74 -14.02 -4.38
CA TYR A 90 2.79 -14.82 -3.63
C TYR A 90 1.73 -15.47 -4.53
N GLY A 91 2.02 -15.65 -5.82
CA GLY A 91 1.17 -16.39 -6.75
C GLY A 91 -0.08 -15.64 -7.23
N ILE A 92 -0.12 -14.31 -7.02
CA ILE A 92 -1.22 -13.43 -7.46
C ILE A 92 -0.75 -12.54 -8.60
N GLU A 93 -1.46 -12.52 -9.73
CA GLU A 93 -1.13 -11.62 -10.83
C GLU A 93 -1.37 -10.14 -10.44
N PRO A 94 -0.35 -9.27 -10.50
CA PRO A 94 -0.43 -7.93 -9.94
C PRO A 94 -1.06 -6.92 -10.92
N ILE A 95 -2.28 -6.47 -10.64
CA ILE A 95 -2.94 -5.36 -11.36
C ILE A 95 -2.12 -4.06 -11.30
N LEU A 96 -1.39 -3.84 -10.20
CA LEU A 96 -0.56 -2.64 -10.02
C LEU A 96 0.69 -2.61 -10.91
N ASN A 97 1.13 -3.76 -11.45
CA ASN A 97 2.30 -3.81 -12.33
C ASN A 97 1.92 -3.43 -13.78
N THR A 98 0.69 -3.71 -14.17
CA THR A 98 0.18 -3.53 -15.53
C THR A 98 -0.41 -2.15 -15.81
N ASN A 99 -0.77 -1.37 -14.78
CA ASN A 99 -1.69 -0.26 -14.96
C ASN A 99 -1.11 1.09 -14.50
N LYS A 100 -0.15 1.64 -15.26
CA LYS A 100 0.33 3.04 -15.10
C LYS A 100 -0.82 4.05 -15.05
N LYS A 101 -1.92 3.76 -15.75
CA LYS A 101 -3.14 4.56 -15.79
C LYS A 101 -3.88 4.56 -14.44
N LEU A 102 -3.81 3.46 -13.70
CA LEU A 102 -4.37 3.32 -12.36
C LEU A 102 -3.61 4.17 -11.35
N LEU A 103 -2.27 4.13 -11.43
CA LEU A 103 -1.40 5.01 -10.63
C LEU A 103 -1.70 6.48 -10.92
N SER A 104 -1.88 6.85 -12.19
CA SER A 104 -2.23 8.23 -12.55
C SER A 104 -3.61 8.63 -12.05
N GLN A 105 -4.59 7.72 -12.05
CA GLN A 105 -5.93 7.99 -11.51
C GLN A 105 -5.90 8.25 -9.99
N ILE A 106 -5.17 7.42 -9.23
CA ILE A 106 -5.01 7.63 -7.78
C ILE A 106 -4.31 8.96 -7.52
N LEU A 107 -3.27 9.29 -8.28
CA LEU A 107 -2.55 10.57 -8.16
C LEU A 107 -3.39 11.78 -8.61
N GLU A 108 -4.38 11.58 -9.49
CA GLU A 108 -5.34 12.60 -9.89
C GLU A 108 -6.33 12.94 -8.77
N ILE A 109 -6.73 11.96 -7.97
CA ILE A 109 -7.62 12.15 -6.81
C ILE A 109 -6.96 13.08 -5.78
N TYR A 110 -5.69 12.86 -5.47
CA TYR A 110 -4.91 13.70 -4.53
C TYR A 110 -4.22 14.88 -5.23
N SER A 111 -4.68 15.24 -6.43
CA SER A 111 -3.93 16.17 -7.28
C SER A 111 -3.80 17.57 -6.70
N ASP A 112 -4.70 18.07 -5.85
CA ASP A 112 -4.53 19.41 -5.29
C ASP A 112 -3.39 19.47 -4.26
N GLU A 113 -3.28 18.44 -3.41
CA GLU A 113 -2.19 18.31 -2.44
C GLU A 113 -0.86 17.94 -3.12
N ILE A 114 -0.91 17.08 -4.15
CA ILE A 114 0.28 16.59 -4.87
C ILE A 114 0.74 17.56 -5.98
N ARG A 115 -0.13 18.30 -6.67
CA ARG A 115 0.23 19.29 -7.72
C ARG A 115 0.97 20.46 -7.15
N SER A 116 0.70 20.83 -5.90
CA SER A 116 1.49 21.83 -5.18
C SER A 116 2.98 21.47 -5.13
N ASN A 117 3.33 20.17 -5.27
CA ASN A 117 4.71 19.70 -5.18
C ASN A 117 5.00 18.52 -6.14
N LYS A 118 5.40 18.84 -7.38
CA LYS A 118 5.86 17.85 -8.40
C LYS A 118 6.92 16.85 -7.88
N LYS A 119 7.69 17.18 -6.83
CA LYS A 119 8.68 16.26 -6.24
C LYS A 119 8.01 15.16 -5.40
N ILE A 120 6.83 15.40 -4.83
CA ILE A 120 6.06 14.39 -4.08
C ILE A 120 5.57 13.30 -5.03
N ASN A 121 4.95 13.68 -6.15
CA ASN A 121 4.49 12.73 -7.16
C ASN A 121 5.62 11.78 -7.61
N ARG A 122 6.78 12.33 -7.97
CA ARG A 122 7.96 11.52 -8.32
C ARG A 122 8.40 10.59 -7.18
N THR A 123 8.27 11.02 -5.93
CA THR A 123 8.65 10.20 -4.77
C THR A 123 7.63 9.08 -4.52
N ILE A 124 6.33 9.33 -4.73
CA ILE A 124 5.28 8.30 -4.69
C ILE A 124 5.53 7.24 -5.76
N ILE A 125 5.85 7.66 -6.99
CA ILE A 125 6.19 6.70 -8.07
C ILE A 125 7.43 5.87 -7.68
N LYS A 126 8.46 6.48 -7.07
CA LYS A 126 9.64 5.73 -6.60
C LYS A 126 9.30 4.74 -5.49
N MET A 127 8.45 5.13 -4.54
CA MET A 127 7.95 4.26 -3.47
C MET A 127 7.22 3.04 -4.02
N LEU A 128 6.29 3.25 -4.95
CA LEU A 128 5.49 2.17 -5.55
C LEU A 128 6.31 1.25 -6.46
N ASN A 129 7.50 1.67 -6.88
CA ASN A 129 8.43 0.87 -7.67
C ASN A 129 9.71 0.51 -6.87
N ALA A 130 9.66 0.62 -5.53
CA ALA A 130 10.79 0.29 -4.69
C ALA A 130 11.08 -1.22 -4.75
N SER A 131 12.36 -1.56 -4.91
CA SER A 131 12.84 -2.94 -5.01
C SER A 131 12.91 -3.68 -3.67
N SER A 132 12.76 -2.97 -2.54
CA SER A 132 12.73 -3.55 -1.21
C SER A 132 11.69 -2.87 -0.31
N GLU A 133 11.21 -3.60 0.69
CA GLU A 133 10.30 -3.08 1.71
C GLU A 133 10.90 -1.85 2.41
N GLU A 134 12.16 -1.94 2.84
CA GLU A 134 12.89 -0.84 3.49
C GLU A 134 12.92 0.42 2.61
N SER A 135 13.23 0.27 1.32
CA SER A 135 13.24 1.41 0.39
C SER A 135 11.84 2.04 0.25
N ALA A 136 10.79 1.23 0.23
CA ALA A 136 9.41 1.73 0.16
C ALA A 136 9.05 2.53 1.42
N MET A 137 9.41 2.02 2.60
CA MET A 137 9.21 2.73 3.87
C MET A 137 9.96 4.07 3.90
N ASP A 138 11.22 4.08 3.46
CA ASP A 138 12.03 5.30 3.45
C ASP A 138 11.48 6.35 2.48
N PHE A 139 10.98 5.94 1.32
CA PHE A 139 10.29 6.86 0.41
C PHE A 139 8.98 7.40 1.02
N ALA A 140 8.22 6.57 1.75
CA ALA A 140 7.02 7.02 2.46
C ALA A 140 7.35 8.11 3.49
N VAL A 141 8.40 7.91 4.29
CA VAL A 141 8.89 8.90 5.25
C VAL A 141 9.39 10.15 4.53
N ALA A 142 10.10 10.01 3.42
CA ALA A 142 10.61 11.14 2.64
C ALA A 142 9.50 11.99 2.01
N ILE A 143 8.37 11.39 1.59
CA ILE A 143 7.17 12.12 1.14
C ILE A 143 6.63 12.98 2.28
N ASN A 144 6.45 12.35 3.44
CA ASN A 144 5.90 13.02 4.61
C ASN A 144 6.79 14.17 5.09
N TYR A 145 8.10 13.94 5.18
CA TYR A 145 9.06 14.97 5.56
C TYR A 145 8.98 16.18 4.61
N LYS A 146 8.89 15.96 3.29
CA LYS A 146 8.78 17.06 2.31
C LYS A 146 7.50 17.88 2.45
N LEU A 147 6.39 17.27 2.88
CA LEU A 147 5.13 17.98 3.13
C LEU A 147 5.22 18.92 4.33
N TYR A 148 5.85 18.46 5.42
CA TYR A 148 5.85 19.18 6.69
C TYR A 148 7.10 20.01 6.97
N SER A 149 8.19 19.82 6.21
CA SER A 149 9.38 20.70 6.25
C SER A 149 9.25 21.93 5.34
N SER A 150 8.23 21.98 4.48
CA SER A 150 7.98 23.09 3.55
C SER A 150 6.89 24.07 4.04
N ARG A 151 6.44 23.93 5.29
CA ARG A 151 5.51 24.84 5.98
C ARG A 151 6.24 25.49 7.14
#